data_AF-A0A928BN09-F1
#
_entry.id   AF-A0A928BN09-F1
#
_cell.length_a   1.000
_cell.length_b   1.000
_cell.length_c   1.000
_cell.angle_alpha   90.00
_cell.angle_beta   90.00
_cell.angle_gamma   90.00
#
_symmetry.space_group_name_H-M   'P 1'
#
loop_
_entity.id
_entity.type
_entity.pdbx_description
1 polymer ?
#
loop_
_entity_poly.entity_id
_entity_poly.type
_entity_poly.pdbx_seq_one_letter_code
_entity_poly.pdbx_strand_id
1 'polypeptide(L)'
;MMEIRFTIAKRGLLASEEAALKEAAEKRTAKKKAALKKTAEEEAADKNAAENNEADNNEADNNEADNNEAPSNEGAVVDERWLRSLRPQVEHRSIVDVVDFQSSEFRLPSTVPRGELTSALSVIQEVMVHELEKGNAVTLPYIGTFRLSLKGGIEVKNGYYHGRDVRVDDLLFRPNSELLGKVRSIKVNQVPYGQAFHIEDDDMEERLTALFAQQSTITHMDVSYAFGQTLTRSRISALLRRLVSEGRLIRVGRGAQTRYRAASGQFGR
;
A
#
# COMPACT_ATOMS: atom_id res chain seq x y z
N MET A 1 -19.22 3.01 2.59
CA MET A 1 -18.25 3.47 3.61
C MET A 1 -16.86 3.19 3.06
N MET A 2 -16.04 4.20 2.79
CA MET A 2 -14.68 4.00 2.27
C MET A 2 -13.74 3.56 3.40
N GLU A 3 -12.94 2.53 3.15
CA GLU A 3 -12.06 1.91 4.16
C GLU A 3 -10.59 2.04 3.73
N ILE A 4 -9.69 2.32 4.68
CA ILE A 4 -8.26 2.41 4.40
C ILE A 4 -7.69 1.00 4.26
N ARG A 5 -7.00 0.73 3.16
CA ARG A 5 -6.27 -0.53 2.95
C ARG A 5 -4.83 -0.42 3.43
N PHE A 6 -4.29 -1.49 3.99
CA PHE A 6 -2.87 -1.57 4.35
C PHE A 6 -2.26 -2.94 4.05
N THR A 7 -0.95 -2.97 3.81
CA THR A 7 -0.16 -4.21 3.69
C THR A 7 0.88 -4.30 4.79
N ILE A 8 1.38 -5.50 5.08
CA ILE A 8 2.43 -5.71 6.08
C ILE A 8 3.76 -5.90 5.35
N ALA A 9 4.76 -5.05 5.56
CA ALA A 9 6.06 -5.17 4.90
C ALA A 9 7.23 -5.08 5.90
N LYS A 10 8.35 -5.75 5.57
CA LYS A 10 9.64 -5.61 6.27
C LYS A 10 10.40 -4.43 5.67
N ARG A 11 11.03 -3.61 6.50
CA ARG A 11 11.83 -2.46 6.06
C ARG A 11 13.15 -2.98 5.46
N GLY A 12 13.39 -2.77 4.16
CA GLY A 12 14.66 -3.07 3.49
C GLY A 12 14.88 -4.54 3.07
N LEU A 13 13.96 -5.14 2.32
CA LEU A 13 14.05 -6.55 1.93
C LEU A 13 15.04 -6.80 0.76
N LEU A 14 15.81 -7.89 0.84
CA LEU A 14 16.53 -8.49 -0.29
C LEU A 14 15.56 -9.36 -1.10
N ALA A 15 15.70 -9.34 -2.43
CA ALA A 15 14.75 -9.93 -3.39
C ALA A 15 14.46 -11.44 -3.19
N SER A 16 15.36 -12.18 -2.55
CA SER A 16 15.20 -13.62 -2.27
C SER A 16 14.16 -13.91 -1.17
N GLU A 17 14.06 -13.06 -0.15
CA GLU A 17 13.06 -13.21 0.92
C GLU A 17 11.65 -12.83 0.44
N GLU A 18 11.56 -11.93 -0.55
CA GLU A 18 10.31 -11.48 -1.17
C GLU A 18 9.62 -12.60 -1.95
N ALA A 19 10.41 -13.44 -2.62
CA ALA A 19 9.93 -14.58 -3.39
C ALA A 19 9.35 -15.68 -2.49
N ALA A 20 10.03 -16.00 -1.38
CA ALA A 20 9.58 -17.04 -0.45
C ALA A 20 8.24 -16.68 0.23
N LEU A 21 8.07 -15.40 0.60
CA LEU A 21 6.81 -14.94 1.21
C LEU A 21 5.66 -14.89 0.19
N LYS A 22 5.93 -14.59 -1.09
CA LYS A 22 4.93 -14.65 -2.16
C LYS A 22 4.46 -16.08 -2.40
N GLU A 23 5.39 -17.03 -2.45
CA GLU A 23 5.07 -18.45 -2.62
C GLU A 23 4.24 -19.00 -1.43
N ALA A 24 4.58 -18.60 -0.20
CA ALA A 24 3.82 -18.98 0.98
C ALA A 24 2.40 -18.39 0.99
N ALA A 25 2.22 -17.15 0.52
CA ALA A 25 0.92 -16.51 0.40
C ALA A 25 0.04 -17.18 -0.66
N GLU A 26 0.59 -17.48 -1.84
CA GLU A 26 -0.10 -18.19 -2.92
C GLU A 26 -0.55 -19.60 -2.50
N LYS A 27 0.28 -20.32 -1.75
CA LYS A 27 -0.10 -21.63 -1.18
C LYS A 27 -1.25 -21.50 -0.18
N ARG A 28 -1.28 -20.45 0.64
CA ARG A 28 -2.37 -20.19 1.62
C ARG A 28 -3.68 -19.81 0.95
N THR A 29 -3.65 -18.98 -0.10
CA THR A 29 -4.86 -18.61 -0.85
C THR A 29 -5.41 -19.80 -1.64
N ALA A 30 -4.54 -20.63 -2.24
CA ALA A 30 -4.94 -21.88 -2.90
C ALA A 30 -5.58 -22.87 -1.92
N LYS A 31 -5.00 -23.06 -0.72
CA LYS A 31 -5.55 -23.93 0.32
C LYS A 31 -6.93 -23.44 0.81
N LYS A 32 -7.09 -22.13 1.00
CA LYS A 32 -8.37 -21.52 1.39
C LYS A 32 -9.44 -21.69 0.29
N LYS A 33 -9.07 -21.52 -0.98
CA LYS A 33 -9.98 -21.70 -2.12
C LYS A 33 -10.41 -23.16 -2.30
N ALA A 34 -9.50 -24.11 -2.05
CA ALA A 34 -9.81 -25.54 -2.06
C ALA A 34 -10.74 -25.95 -0.91
N ALA A 35 -10.56 -25.38 0.30
CA ALA A 35 -11.44 -25.63 1.43
C ALA A 35 -12.87 -25.11 1.18
N LEU A 36 -13.01 -23.90 0.63
CA LEU A 36 -14.32 -23.32 0.26
C LEU A 36 -15.02 -24.11 -0.86
N LYS A 37 -14.27 -24.73 -1.78
CA LYS A 37 -14.82 -25.59 -2.83
C LYS A 37 -15.33 -26.92 -2.26
N LYS A 38 -14.60 -27.52 -1.30
CA LYS A 38 -15.03 -28.73 -0.61
C LYS A 38 -16.30 -28.52 0.23
N THR A 39 -16.39 -27.42 0.97
CA THR A 39 -17.60 -27.10 1.75
C THR A 39 -18.82 -26.82 0.87
N ALA A 40 -18.62 -26.23 -0.32
CA ALA A 40 -19.69 -26.02 -1.29
C ALA A 40 -20.13 -27.31 -2.00
N GLU A 41 -19.23 -28.29 -2.14
CA GLU A 41 -19.53 -29.62 -2.68
C GLU A 41 -20.23 -30.52 -1.63
N GLU A 42 -19.89 -30.40 -0.33
CA GLU A 42 -20.61 -31.05 0.78
C GLU A 42 -22.03 -30.48 0.99
N GLU A 43 -22.22 -29.16 0.94
CA GLU A 43 -23.56 -28.54 1.02
C GLU A 43 -24.45 -28.83 -0.20
N ALA A 44 -23.85 -29.21 -1.35
CA ALA A 44 -24.59 -29.67 -2.52
C ALA A 44 -24.96 -31.16 -2.44
N ALA A 45 -24.19 -31.97 -1.69
CA ALA A 45 -24.50 -33.38 -1.45
C ALA A 45 -25.60 -33.57 -0.40
N ASP A 46 -25.63 -32.76 0.66
CA ASP A 46 -26.67 -32.83 1.71
C ASP A 46 -28.07 -32.40 1.24
N LYS A 47 -28.18 -31.65 0.14
CA LYS A 47 -29.48 -31.30 -0.46
C LYS A 47 -30.10 -32.40 -1.32
N ASN A 48 -29.32 -33.42 -1.72
CA ASN A 48 -29.82 -34.55 -2.51
C ASN A 48 -30.16 -35.80 -1.67
N ALA A 49 -29.90 -35.78 -0.36
CA ALA A 49 -30.23 -36.88 0.56
C ALA A 49 -31.52 -36.64 1.38
N ALA A 50 -32.17 -35.48 1.24
CA ALA A 50 -33.36 -35.10 2.02
C ALA A 50 -34.71 -35.58 1.44
N GLU A 51 -34.70 -36.42 0.40
CA GLU A 51 -35.87 -37.20 -0.02
C GLU A 51 -35.53 -38.69 0.08
N ASN A 52 -35.64 -39.25 1.30
CA ASN A 52 -36.30 -40.54 1.57
C ASN A 52 -36.01 -41.05 3.00
N ASN A 53 -37.12 -41.22 3.73
CA ASN A 53 -37.39 -42.13 4.85
C ASN A 53 -36.98 -41.77 6.29
N GLU A 54 -38.03 -41.52 7.07
CA GLU A 54 -38.18 -41.76 8.51
C GLU A 54 -37.89 -43.24 8.87
N ALA A 55 -37.17 -43.50 9.97
CA ALA A 55 -37.58 -44.34 11.11
C ALA A 55 -36.40 -44.81 12.00
N ASP A 56 -36.64 -44.72 13.31
CA ASP A 56 -36.21 -45.56 14.45
C ASP A 56 -34.72 -45.72 14.91
N ASN A 57 -34.47 -45.11 16.08
CA ASN A 57 -33.92 -45.67 17.35
C ASN A 57 -32.98 -46.90 17.34
N ASN A 58 -31.77 -46.79 17.91
CA ASN A 58 -31.39 -47.26 19.27
C ASN A 58 -29.86 -47.35 19.48
N GLU A 59 -29.49 -47.29 20.77
CA GLU A 59 -28.16 -47.40 21.40
C GLU A 59 -27.32 -48.63 21.01
N ALA A 60 -25.99 -48.46 21.02
CA ALA A 60 -25.01 -49.20 21.86
C ALA A 60 -23.64 -49.43 21.17
N ASP A 61 -22.60 -48.89 21.81
CA ASP A 61 -21.33 -49.52 22.17
C ASP A 61 -20.36 -50.18 21.16
N ASN A 62 -19.12 -49.68 21.27
CA ASN A 62 -17.82 -50.38 21.30
C ASN A 62 -16.94 -50.51 20.03
N ASN A 63 -15.79 -49.84 20.17
CA ASN A 63 -14.40 -50.28 19.98
C ASN A 63 -13.64 -50.09 18.66
N GLU A 64 -12.56 -49.32 18.87
CA GLU A 64 -11.16 -49.54 18.47
C GLU A 64 -10.66 -49.16 17.07
N ALA A 65 -9.70 -48.22 17.15
CA ALA A 65 -8.48 -48.09 16.35
C ALA A 65 -8.63 -47.75 14.86
N ASP A 66 -8.29 -46.51 14.52
CA ASP A 66 -7.03 -46.34 13.80
C ASP A 66 -6.42 -44.95 14.05
N ASN A 67 -5.20 -44.97 14.61
CA ASN A 67 -4.37 -43.80 14.78
C ASN A 67 -3.81 -43.40 13.42
N ASN A 68 -4.39 -42.37 12.80
CA ASN A 68 -3.66 -41.58 11.83
C ASN A 68 -3.43 -40.19 12.42
N GLU A 69 -2.35 -40.09 13.20
CA GLU A 69 -1.67 -38.82 13.45
C GLU A 69 -1.47 -38.13 12.10
N ALA A 70 -2.27 -37.08 11.88
CA ALA A 70 -1.97 -36.10 10.85
C ALA A 70 -0.50 -35.67 11.07
N PRO A 71 0.35 -35.62 10.03
CA PRO A 71 1.72 -35.18 10.20
C PRO A 71 1.66 -33.80 10.85
N SER A 72 2.18 -33.74 12.08
CA SER A 72 2.49 -32.51 12.79
C SER A 72 3.30 -31.67 11.81
N ASN A 73 2.61 -30.72 11.19
CA ASN A 73 3.21 -29.77 10.28
C ASN A 73 4.19 -29.00 11.16
N GLU A 74 5.46 -29.41 11.16
CA GLU A 74 6.57 -28.73 11.80
C GLU A 74 6.44 -27.27 11.38
N GLY A 75 5.85 -26.49 12.27
CA GLY A 75 5.59 -25.10 12.04
C GLY A 75 6.95 -24.48 11.87
N ALA A 76 7.30 -24.10 10.64
CA ALA A 76 8.47 -23.29 10.35
C ALA A 76 8.57 -22.25 11.46
N VAL A 77 9.58 -22.37 12.32
CA VAL A 77 9.75 -21.52 13.49
C VAL A 77 9.85 -20.11 12.96
N VAL A 78 8.72 -19.39 13.04
CA VAL A 78 8.64 -18.02 12.56
C VAL A 78 9.46 -17.22 13.55
N ASP A 79 10.67 -16.81 13.17
CA ASP A 79 11.55 -16.01 14.03
C ASP A 79 10.75 -14.80 14.54
N GLU A 80 10.48 -14.75 15.85
CA GLU A 80 9.68 -13.67 16.42
C GLU A 80 10.32 -12.30 16.21
N ARG A 81 11.65 -12.25 16.04
CA ARG A 81 12.36 -11.01 15.68
C ARG A 81 11.95 -10.52 14.29
N TRP A 82 11.64 -11.44 13.37
CA TRP A 82 11.14 -11.12 12.04
C TRP A 82 9.73 -10.53 12.10
N LEU A 83 8.81 -11.13 12.86
CA LEU A 83 7.45 -10.58 13.04
C LEU A 83 7.48 -9.18 13.65
N ARG A 84 8.36 -8.94 14.62
CA ARG A 84 8.56 -7.61 15.23
C ARG A 84 9.17 -6.57 14.28
N SER A 85 9.75 -6.98 13.16
CA SER A 85 10.29 -6.08 12.14
C SER A 85 9.21 -5.61 11.15
N LEU A 86 8.10 -6.34 11.05
CA LEU A 86 7.01 -6.01 10.15
C LEU A 86 6.27 -4.76 10.63
N ARG A 87 5.87 -3.91 9.69
CA ARG A 87 5.05 -2.73 9.95
C ARG A 87 3.88 -2.70 8.98
N PRO A 88 2.66 -2.40 9.45
CA PRO A 88 1.57 -1.99 8.57
C PRO A 88 2.01 -0.78 7.73
N GLN A 89 1.70 -0.80 6.44
CA GLN A 89 1.96 0.26 5.48
C GLN A 89 0.64 0.60 4.81
N VAL A 90 0.22 1.85 4.92
CA VAL A 90 -1.01 2.34 4.29
C VAL A 90 -0.87 2.30 2.78
N GLU A 91 -1.93 1.85 2.10
CA GLU A 91 -2.04 1.96 0.65
C GLU A 91 -2.66 3.31 0.31
N HIS A 92 -1.84 4.23 -0.18
CA HIS A 92 -2.33 5.52 -0.66
C HIS A 92 -3.04 5.32 -2.00
N ARG A 93 -4.34 5.64 -2.05
CA ARG A 93 -5.12 5.59 -3.30
C ARG A 93 -4.72 6.72 -4.25
N SER A 94 -4.57 7.92 -3.72
CA SER A 94 -4.23 9.13 -4.45
C SER A 94 -3.43 10.07 -3.55
N ILE A 95 -2.61 10.93 -4.16
CA ILE A 95 -2.13 12.15 -3.53
C ILE A 95 -3.05 13.26 -4.01
N VAL A 96 -3.55 14.06 -3.08
CA VAL A 96 -4.52 15.11 -3.35
C VAL A 96 -3.84 16.47 -3.14
N ASP A 97 -3.82 17.29 -4.18
CA ASP A 97 -3.49 18.71 -4.06
C ASP A 97 -4.72 19.46 -3.51
N VAL A 98 -4.51 20.26 -2.45
CA VAL A 98 -5.59 20.96 -1.76
C VAL A 98 -6.28 22.00 -2.65
N VAL A 99 -5.51 22.66 -3.53
CA VAL A 99 -6.02 23.66 -4.47
C VAL A 99 -6.87 22.99 -5.56
N ASP A 100 -6.42 21.85 -6.06
CA ASP A 100 -7.17 21.09 -7.07
C ASP A 100 -8.40 20.42 -6.47
N PHE A 101 -8.32 19.92 -5.24
CA PHE A 101 -9.48 19.38 -4.51
C PHE A 101 -10.59 20.42 -4.35
N GLN A 102 -10.24 21.66 -3.99
CA GLN A 102 -11.19 22.77 -3.89
C GLN A 102 -11.80 23.17 -5.24
N SER A 103 -11.09 22.86 -6.34
CA SER A 103 -11.55 23.11 -7.71
C SER A 103 -12.35 21.94 -8.30
N SER A 104 -12.50 20.83 -7.56
CA SER A 104 -13.21 19.63 -8.00
C SER A 104 -14.72 19.68 -7.76
N GLU A 105 -15.46 18.80 -8.42
CA GLU A 105 -16.91 18.64 -8.23
C GLU A 105 -17.28 18.25 -6.78
N PHE A 106 -16.33 17.66 -6.04
CA PHE A 106 -16.48 17.24 -4.65
C PHE A 106 -16.05 18.29 -3.62
N ARG A 107 -15.98 19.57 -4.03
CA ARG A 107 -15.53 20.67 -3.16
C ARG A 107 -16.33 20.72 -1.86
N LEU A 108 -15.63 20.98 -0.76
CA LEU A 108 -16.30 21.44 0.45
C LEU A 108 -16.94 22.81 0.18
N PRO A 109 -18.08 23.15 0.81
CA PRO A 109 -18.67 24.47 0.67
C PRO A 109 -17.65 25.51 1.18
N SER A 110 -17.04 26.22 0.24
CA SER A 110 -16.00 27.22 0.47
C SER A 110 -16.30 28.44 -0.36
N THR A 111 -16.13 29.61 0.24
CA THR A 111 -16.24 30.92 -0.44
C THR A 111 -14.90 31.40 -0.97
N VAL A 112 -13.80 30.70 -0.70
CA VAL A 112 -12.44 31.12 -1.08
C VAL A 112 -12.17 30.77 -2.54
N PRO A 113 -11.90 31.75 -3.42
CA PRO A 113 -11.49 31.50 -4.80
C PRO A 113 -10.14 30.77 -4.88
N ARG A 114 -9.93 29.99 -5.95
CA ARG A 114 -8.67 29.25 -6.21
C ARG A 114 -7.43 30.15 -6.12
N GLY A 115 -7.50 31.34 -6.70
CA GLY A 115 -6.39 32.29 -6.70
C GLY A 115 -6.02 32.77 -5.30
N GLU A 116 -7.02 33.10 -4.48
CA GLU A 116 -6.80 33.54 -3.09
C GLU A 116 -6.24 32.41 -2.22
N LEU A 117 -6.74 31.19 -2.39
CA LEU A 117 -6.20 30.02 -1.68
C LEU A 117 -4.73 29.77 -2.04
N THR A 118 -4.39 29.86 -3.33
CA THR A 118 -3.00 29.70 -3.80
C THR A 118 -2.08 30.76 -3.20
N SER A 119 -2.53 32.03 -3.22
CA SER A 119 -1.78 33.13 -2.61
C SER A 119 -1.61 32.95 -1.10
N ALA A 120 -2.65 32.51 -0.39
CA ALA A 120 -2.58 32.25 1.05
C ALA A 120 -1.57 31.14 1.38
N LEU A 121 -1.54 30.05 0.60
CA LEU A 121 -0.56 28.98 0.76
C LEU A 121 0.87 29.46 0.47
N SER A 122 1.07 30.32 -0.53
CA SER A 122 2.36 30.95 -0.82
C SER A 122 2.84 31.80 0.37
N VAL A 123 1.97 32.63 0.94
CA VAL A 123 2.30 33.44 2.12
C VAL A 123 2.66 32.56 3.31
N ILE A 124 1.91 31.47 3.54
CA ILE A 124 2.23 30.51 4.60
C ILE A 124 3.61 29.90 4.38
N GLN A 125 3.96 29.52 3.14
CA GLN A 125 5.28 28.99 2.81
C GLN A 125 6.39 30.01 3.12
N GLU A 126 6.23 31.27 2.73
CA GLU A 126 7.20 32.34 3.00
C GLU A 126 7.41 32.54 4.51
N VAL A 127 6.32 32.59 5.28
CA VAL A 127 6.39 32.66 6.75
C VAL A 127 7.08 31.44 7.33
N MET A 128 6.80 30.24 6.80
CA MET A 128 7.46 29.02 7.24
C MET A 128 8.97 29.07 7.03
N VAL A 129 9.42 29.46 5.83
CA VAL A 129 10.85 29.62 5.55
C VAL A 129 11.49 30.62 6.51
N HIS A 130 10.89 31.81 6.63
CA HIS A 130 11.42 32.89 7.47
C HIS A 130 11.56 32.50 8.95
N GLU A 131 10.58 31.78 9.51
CA GLU A 131 10.61 31.39 10.93
C GLU A 131 11.46 30.15 11.19
N LEU A 132 11.48 29.18 10.26
CA LEU A 132 12.34 28.00 10.38
C LEU A 132 13.83 28.37 10.26
N GLU A 133 14.18 29.35 9.42
CA GLU A 133 15.55 29.89 9.33
C GLU A 133 16.07 30.46 10.66
N LYS A 134 15.16 30.99 11.49
CA LYS A 134 15.48 31.47 12.85
C LYS A 134 15.53 30.35 13.90
N GLY A 135 15.26 29.11 13.51
CA GLY A 135 15.15 27.97 14.42
C GLY A 135 13.82 27.89 15.16
N ASN A 136 12.82 28.69 14.79
CA ASN A 136 11.49 28.63 15.40
C ASN A 136 10.68 27.45 14.86
N ALA A 137 9.69 27.01 15.66
CA ALA A 137 8.69 26.06 15.22
C ALA A 137 7.45 26.80 14.68
N VAL A 138 6.89 26.35 13.56
CA VAL A 138 5.72 26.99 12.94
C VAL A 138 4.48 26.14 13.15
N THR A 139 3.42 26.73 13.70
CA THR A 139 2.15 26.05 13.91
C THR A 139 1.11 26.58 12.95
N LEU A 140 0.54 25.68 12.16
CA LEU A 140 -0.65 25.96 11.38
C LEU A 140 -1.88 25.55 12.20
N PRO A 141 -2.80 26.49 12.51
CA PRO A 141 -4.01 26.18 13.24
C PRO A 141 -4.76 25.01 12.61
N TYR A 142 -5.31 24.13 13.46
CA TYR A 142 -6.06 22.92 13.06
C TYR A 142 -5.28 21.85 12.28
N ILE A 143 -4.05 22.12 11.83
CA ILE A 143 -3.22 21.19 11.06
C ILE A 143 -2.15 20.58 11.95
N GLY A 144 -1.25 21.39 12.53
CA GLY A 144 -0.16 20.91 13.36
C GLY A 144 1.06 21.83 13.39
N THR A 145 2.15 21.31 13.92
CA THR A 145 3.41 22.05 14.12
C THR A 145 4.55 21.43 13.31
N PHE A 146 5.30 22.27 12.62
CA PHE A 146 6.49 21.93 11.85
C PHE A 146 7.75 22.39 12.57
N ARG A 147 8.79 21.55 12.58
CA ARG A 147 10.08 21.82 13.24
C ARG A 147 11.23 21.24 12.43
N LEU A 148 12.38 21.89 12.45
CA LEU A 148 13.58 21.35 11.80
C LEU A 148 14.09 20.10 12.54
N SER A 149 14.44 19.09 11.77
CA SER A 149 15.32 17.99 12.19
C SER A 149 16.74 18.31 11.75
N LEU A 150 17.72 18.07 12.61
CA LEU A 150 19.13 18.23 12.29
C LEU A 150 19.80 16.86 12.19
N LYS A 151 20.71 16.71 11.23
CA LYS A 151 21.68 15.61 11.21
C LYS A 151 23.08 16.16 11.36
N GLY A 152 23.96 15.37 11.94
CA GLY A 152 25.36 15.70 12.14
C GLY A 152 26.00 14.78 13.17
N GLY A 153 27.32 14.87 13.28
CA GLY A 153 28.07 14.21 14.34
C GLY A 153 28.20 15.12 15.57
N ILE A 154 28.57 14.53 16.70
CA ILE A 154 29.02 15.25 17.89
C ILE A 154 30.49 14.91 18.09
N GLU A 155 31.31 15.91 18.37
CA GLU A 155 32.71 15.74 18.74
C GLU A 155 32.99 16.37 20.11
N VAL A 156 33.98 15.84 20.82
CA VAL A 156 34.42 16.39 22.10
C VAL A 156 35.77 17.07 21.91
N LYS A 157 35.84 18.37 22.17
CA LYS A 157 37.09 19.15 22.16
C LYS A 157 37.19 19.91 23.48
N ASN A 158 38.35 19.82 24.13
CA ASN A 158 38.62 20.49 25.41
C ASN A 158 37.56 20.22 26.49
N GLY A 159 36.97 19.03 26.51
CA GLY A 159 35.91 18.65 27.47
C GLY A 159 34.50 19.14 27.12
N TYR A 160 34.30 19.83 26.01
CA TYR A 160 32.99 20.33 25.56
C TYR A 160 32.50 19.60 24.30
N TYR A 161 31.17 19.44 24.20
CA TYR A 161 30.50 18.88 23.04
C TYR A 161 30.33 19.93 21.94
N HIS A 162 30.77 19.61 20.74
CA HIS A 162 30.62 20.43 19.54
C HIS A 162 29.90 19.66 18.44
N GLY A 163 29.05 20.35 17.68
CA GLY A 163 28.48 19.80 16.47
C GLY A 163 29.54 19.68 15.36
N ARG A 164 29.55 18.57 14.65
CA ARG A 164 30.39 18.33 13.46
C ARG A 164 29.48 18.09 12.26
N ASP A 165 29.61 18.93 11.23
CA ASP A 165 28.79 18.84 10.00
C ASP A 165 27.28 18.85 10.29
N VAL A 166 26.85 19.72 11.22
CA VAL A 166 25.43 19.84 11.59
C VAL A 166 24.70 20.60 10.49
N ARG A 167 23.65 19.99 9.95
CA ARG A 167 22.80 20.56 8.90
C ARG A 167 21.36 20.15 9.08
N VAL A 168 20.45 20.89 8.44
CA VAL A 168 19.05 20.50 8.34
C VAL A 168 18.95 19.17 7.59
N ASP A 169 18.26 18.20 8.18
CA ASP A 169 18.00 16.89 7.62
C ASP A 169 16.61 16.81 6.99
N ASP A 170 15.59 17.25 7.74
CA ASP A 170 14.19 17.10 7.38
C ASP A 170 13.30 18.09 8.16
N LEU A 171 12.01 18.14 7.84
CA LEU A 171 10.99 18.88 8.55
C LEU A 171 10.05 17.92 9.30
N LEU A 172 10.16 17.89 10.63
CA LEU A 172 9.31 17.08 11.49
C LEU A 172 7.92 17.71 11.59
N PHE A 173 6.90 16.94 11.23
CA PHE A 173 5.50 17.31 11.40
C PHE A 173 4.90 16.62 12.63
N ARG A 174 4.36 17.43 13.55
CA ARG A 174 3.52 16.96 14.66
C ARG A 174 2.07 17.34 14.38
N PRO A 175 1.17 16.38 14.13
CA PRO A 175 -0.22 16.68 13.85
C PRO A 175 -0.91 17.30 15.07
N ASN A 176 -1.85 18.20 14.81
CA ASN A 176 -2.75 18.72 15.83
C ASN A 176 -3.59 17.56 16.42
N SER A 177 -3.85 17.59 17.73
CA SER A 177 -4.60 16.54 18.41
C SER A 177 -6.04 16.39 17.91
N GLU A 178 -6.69 17.48 17.52
CA GLU A 178 -8.04 17.48 16.96
C GLU A 178 -8.05 16.81 15.58
N LEU A 179 -7.09 17.17 14.71
CA LEU A 179 -6.91 16.52 13.41
C LEU A 179 -6.67 15.01 13.59
N LEU A 180 -5.76 14.65 14.50
CA LEU A 180 -5.47 13.25 14.77
C LEU A 180 -6.69 12.51 15.34
N GLY A 181 -7.49 13.16 16.19
CA GLY A 181 -8.74 12.62 16.71
C GLY A 181 -9.76 12.30 15.61
N LYS A 182 -9.90 13.17 14.61
CA LYS A 182 -10.80 12.97 13.46
C LYS A 182 -10.39 11.79 12.59
N VAL A 183 -9.09 11.51 12.47
CA VAL A 183 -8.56 10.44 11.60
C VAL A 183 -8.46 9.08 12.32
N ARG A 184 -8.34 9.07 13.66
CA ARG A 184 -8.19 7.84 14.45
C ARG A 184 -9.39 6.89 14.40
N SER A 185 -10.58 7.39 14.08
CA SER A 185 -11.80 6.58 14.00
C SER A 185 -11.99 5.86 12.66
N ILE A 186 -11.09 6.08 11.70
CA ILE A 186 -11.21 5.47 10.37
C ILE A 186 -10.92 3.97 10.46
N LYS A 187 -11.82 3.16 9.89
CA LYS A 187 -11.64 1.71 9.78
C LYS A 187 -10.50 1.37 8.81
N VAL A 188 -9.62 0.47 9.24
CA VAL A 188 -8.50 -0.04 8.45
C VAL A 188 -8.72 -1.51 8.14
N ASN A 189 -8.45 -1.91 6.90
CA ASN A 189 -8.55 -3.28 6.44
C ASN A 189 -7.21 -3.77 5.91
N GLN A 190 -6.82 -4.94 6.39
CA GLN A 190 -5.62 -5.61 5.93
C GLN A 190 -5.88 -6.20 4.55
N VAL A 191 -5.00 -5.88 3.60
CA VAL A 191 -4.88 -6.61 2.35
C VAL A 191 -3.86 -7.74 2.57
N PRO A 192 -4.21 -9.00 2.24
CA PRO A 192 -3.30 -10.13 2.39
C PRO A 192 -1.95 -9.87 1.71
N TYR A 193 -0.87 -10.18 2.44
CA TYR A 193 0.48 -10.13 1.90
C TYR A 193 0.58 -11.06 0.67
N GLY A 194 1.20 -10.58 -0.42
CA GLY A 194 1.38 -11.37 -1.64
C GLY A 194 0.16 -11.45 -2.57
N GLN A 195 -0.99 -10.87 -2.20
CA GLN A 195 -2.06 -10.66 -3.16
C GLN A 195 -1.56 -9.70 -4.24
N ALA A 196 -1.84 -10.03 -5.51
CA ALA A 196 -1.42 -9.20 -6.64
C ALA A 196 -1.92 -7.76 -6.42
N PHE A 197 -1.02 -6.81 -6.63
CA PHE A 197 -1.33 -5.40 -6.54
C PHE A 197 -2.29 -5.06 -7.69
N HIS A 198 -3.57 -4.87 -7.36
CA HIS A 198 -4.60 -4.44 -8.30
C HIS A 198 -4.97 -3.00 -7.98
N ILE A 199 -4.57 -2.10 -8.87
CA ILE A 199 -5.25 -0.82 -9.04
C ILE A 199 -6.63 -1.14 -9.61
N GLU A 200 -7.66 -0.37 -9.26
CA GLU A 200 -8.92 -0.45 -10.00
C GLU A 200 -8.61 -0.34 -11.50
N ASP A 201 -9.02 -1.34 -12.28
CA ASP A 201 -8.54 -1.48 -13.65
C ASP A 201 -8.96 -0.27 -14.51
N ASP A 202 -10.09 0.38 -14.19
CA ASP A 202 -10.58 1.61 -14.82
C ASP A 202 -9.61 2.80 -14.60
N ASP A 203 -9.22 3.07 -13.34
CA ASP A 203 -8.26 4.12 -12.98
C ASP A 203 -6.89 3.89 -13.65
N MET A 204 -6.49 2.63 -13.81
CA MET A 204 -5.23 2.25 -14.45
C MET A 204 -5.29 2.44 -15.97
N GLU A 205 -6.39 2.04 -16.60
CA GLU A 205 -6.60 2.13 -18.03
C GLU A 205 -6.66 3.58 -18.50
N GLU A 206 -7.38 4.44 -17.77
CA GLU A 206 -7.44 5.87 -18.05
C GLU A 206 -6.05 6.51 -17.98
N ARG A 207 -5.30 6.28 -16.89
CA ARG A 207 -3.97 6.87 -16.69
C ARG A 207 -2.96 6.40 -17.73
N LEU A 208 -2.96 5.12 -18.08
CA LEU A 208 -2.06 4.60 -19.11
C LEU A 208 -2.45 5.09 -20.51
N THR A 209 -3.75 5.20 -20.81
CA THR A 209 -4.24 5.76 -22.08
C THR A 209 -3.80 7.20 -22.24
N ALA A 210 -3.98 8.04 -21.22
CA ALA A 210 -3.52 9.43 -21.23
C ALA A 210 -2.00 9.53 -21.43
N LEU A 211 -1.24 8.62 -20.84
CA LEU A 211 0.22 8.60 -20.95
C LEU A 211 0.68 8.16 -22.34
N PHE A 212 0.07 7.13 -22.92
CA PHE A 212 0.37 6.66 -24.28
C PHE A 212 -0.15 7.57 -25.39
N ALA A 213 -1.11 8.45 -25.10
CA ALA A 213 -1.51 9.51 -26.02
C ALA A 213 -0.35 10.50 -26.28
N GLN A 214 0.47 10.77 -25.26
CA GLN A 214 1.59 11.72 -25.35
C GLN A 214 2.90 11.04 -25.77
N GLN A 215 3.07 9.77 -25.43
CA GLN A 215 4.35 9.06 -25.57
C GLN A 215 4.15 7.72 -26.28
N SER A 216 5.01 7.38 -27.25
CA SER A 216 4.96 6.07 -27.91
C SER A 216 5.54 4.93 -27.07
N THR A 217 6.44 5.27 -26.14
CA THR A 217 7.08 4.35 -25.21
C THR A 217 7.22 5.00 -23.85
N ILE A 218 7.09 4.20 -22.80
CA ILE A 218 7.00 4.69 -21.42
C ILE A 218 8.03 3.97 -20.56
N THR A 219 8.52 4.64 -19.53
CA THR A 219 9.45 4.10 -18.54
C THR A 219 8.74 3.80 -17.23
N HIS A 220 9.47 3.14 -16.33
CA HIS A 220 9.02 2.96 -14.95
C HIS A 220 8.71 4.30 -14.25
N MET A 221 9.54 5.34 -14.49
CA MET A 221 9.34 6.66 -13.91
C MET A 221 8.09 7.35 -14.47
N ASP A 222 7.84 7.23 -15.77
CA ASP A 222 6.64 7.81 -16.39
C ASP A 222 5.37 7.24 -15.73
N VAL A 223 5.34 5.92 -15.51
CA VAL A 223 4.25 5.27 -14.77
C VAL A 223 4.18 5.78 -13.33
N SER A 224 5.31 5.93 -12.63
CA SER A 224 5.32 6.48 -11.27
C SER A 224 4.68 7.88 -11.20
N TYR A 225 4.96 8.74 -12.18
CA TYR A 225 4.35 10.07 -12.26
C TYR A 225 2.86 9.99 -12.63
N ALA A 226 2.47 9.10 -13.53
CA ALA A 226 1.07 8.87 -13.93
C ALA A 226 0.17 8.53 -12.73
N PHE A 227 0.72 7.81 -11.75
CA PHE A 227 0.04 7.43 -10.51
C PHE A 227 0.33 8.39 -9.35
N GLY A 228 0.81 9.60 -9.62
CA GLY A 228 1.03 10.64 -8.61
C GLY A 228 1.98 10.20 -7.49
N GLN A 229 2.94 9.33 -7.78
CA GLN A 229 3.92 8.78 -6.81
C GLN A 229 3.30 8.04 -5.61
N THR A 230 2.03 7.66 -5.68
CA THR A 230 1.36 6.84 -4.67
C THR A 230 1.92 5.42 -4.60
N LEU A 231 2.48 4.94 -5.70
CA LEU A 231 2.93 3.56 -5.85
C LEU A 231 4.41 3.43 -5.56
N THR A 232 4.73 2.41 -4.76
CA THR A 232 6.12 2.02 -4.54
C THR A 232 6.75 1.47 -5.83
N ARG A 233 8.08 1.56 -5.92
CA ARG A 233 8.85 1.04 -7.05
C ARG A 233 8.53 -0.43 -7.36
N SER A 234 8.41 -1.27 -6.32
CA SER A 234 8.11 -2.70 -6.45
C SER A 234 6.72 -2.96 -7.02
N ARG A 235 5.73 -2.14 -6.65
CA ARG A 235 4.35 -2.24 -7.16
C ARG A 235 4.24 -1.84 -8.62
N ILE A 236 4.91 -0.76 -9.03
CA ILE A 236 5.00 -0.38 -10.45
C ILE A 236 5.67 -1.50 -11.24
N SER A 237 6.75 -2.10 -10.72
CA SER A 237 7.39 -3.26 -11.36
C SER A 237 6.46 -4.49 -11.42
N ALA A 238 5.58 -4.68 -10.44
CA ALA A 238 4.58 -5.76 -10.46
C ALA A 238 3.48 -5.48 -11.50
N LEU A 239 2.95 -4.26 -11.55
CA LEU A 239 1.97 -3.81 -12.54
C LEU A 239 2.50 -3.98 -13.97
N LEU A 240 3.71 -3.47 -14.25
CA LEU A 240 4.33 -3.59 -15.56
C LEU A 240 4.57 -5.05 -15.97
N ARG A 241 4.99 -5.90 -15.02
CA ARG A 241 5.13 -7.35 -15.28
C ARG A 241 3.79 -7.99 -15.59
N ARG A 242 2.74 -7.66 -14.83
CA ARG A 242 1.37 -8.13 -15.05
C ARG A 242 0.90 -7.76 -16.46
N LEU A 243 0.98 -6.49 -16.83
CA LEU A 243 0.51 -6.01 -18.14
C LEU A 243 1.31 -6.61 -19.31
N VAL A 244 2.59 -6.91 -19.11
CA VAL A 244 3.40 -7.64 -20.10
C VAL A 244 2.95 -9.11 -20.20
N SER A 245 2.69 -9.79 -19.08
CA SER A 245 2.20 -11.17 -19.09
C SER A 245 0.79 -11.30 -19.66
N GLU A 246 -0.05 -10.27 -19.49
CA GLU A 246 -1.39 -10.18 -20.07
C GLU A 246 -1.37 -9.78 -21.56
N GLY A 247 -0.18 -9.49 -22.13
CA GLY A 247 -0.04 -9.09 -23.53
C GLY A 247 -0.47 -7.66 -23.85
N ARG A 248 -0.81 -6.85 -22.83
CA ARG A 248 -1.24 -5.45 -22.99
C ARG A 248 -0.07 -4.50 -23.21
N LEU A 249 1.09 -4.84 -22.68
CA LEU A 249 2.35 -4.12 -22.88
C LEU A 249 3.42 -5.00 -23.53
N ILE A 250 4.24 -4.39 -24.35
CA ILE A 250 5.41 -5.00 -24.97
C ILE A 250 6.66 -4.35 -24.37
N ARG A 251 7.51 -5.16 -23.74
CA ARG A 251 8.79 -4.68 -23.20
C ARG A 251 9.76 -4.39 -24.35
N VAL A 252 10.27 -3.16 -24.42
CA VAL A 252 11.24 -2.69 -25.42
C VAL A 252 12.50 -2.18 -24.72
N GLY A 253 13.67 -2.69 -25.09
CA GLY A 253 14.95 -2.37 -24.44
C GLY A 253 15.36 -3.34 -23.32
N ARG A 254 16.57 -3.16 -22.77
CA ARG A 254 17.18 -4.05 -21.75
C ARG A 254 17.74 -3.25 -20.57
N GLY A 255 17.73 -3.87 -19.38
CA GLY A 255 18.36 -3.34 -18.17
C GLY A 255 17.85 -1.94 -17.78
N ALA A 256 18.76 -1.00 -17.58
CA ALA A 256 18.46 0.38 -17.20
C ALA A 256 17.68 1.17 -18.27
N GLN A 257 17.68 0.70 -19.53
CA GLN A 257 16.92 1.30 -20.64
C GLN A 257 15.61 0.55 -20.92
N THR A 258 15.07 -0.18 -19.93
CA THR A 258 13.78 -0.86 -20.11
C THR A 258 12.67 0.16 -20.31
N ARG A 259 12.03 0.10 -21.48
CA ARG A 259 10.84 0.84 -21.85
C ARG A 259 9.69 -0.14 -22.14
N TYR A 260 8.48 0.39 -22.20
CA TYR A 260 7.26 -0.37 -22.49
C TYR A 260 6.48 0.34 -23.59
N ARG A 261 5.94 -0.43 -24.51
CA ARG A 261 5.05 0.03 -25.58
C ARG A 261 3.69 -0.60 -25.40
N ALA A 262 2.60 0.13 -25.68
CA ALA A 262 1.27 -0.46 -25.75
C ALA A 262 1.22 -1.54 -26.85
N ALA A 263 0.53 -2.65 -26.57
CA ALA A 263 0.16 -3.59 -27.61
C ALA A 263 -0.90 -2.96 -28.54
N SER A 264 -1.07 -3.54 -29.73
CA SER A 264 -2.05 -3.03 -30.70
C SER A 264 -3.47 -3.14 -30.14
N GLY A 265 -4.27 -2.09 -30.24
CA GLY A 265 -5.63 -2.01 -29.73
C GLY A 265 -5.72 -1.78 -28.22
N GLN A 266 -4.62 -1.41 -27.54
CA GLN A 266 -4.56 -1.21 -26.09
C GLN A 266 -4.18 0.24 -25.77
N PHE A 267 -4.77 0.81 -24.72
CA PHE A 267 -4.45 2.17 -24.24
C PHE A 267 -4.52 3.26 -25.33
N GLY A 268 -5.47 3.12 -26.27
CA GLY A 268 -5.67 4.06 -27.38
C GLY A 268 -4.61 3.98 -28.51
N ARG A 269 -3.86 2.88 -28.61
CA ARG A 269 -2.86 2.62 -29.66
C ARG A 269 -3.22 1.48 -30.59
#